data_AF-A0A6V8P1X2-F1
#
_entry.id   AF-A0A6V8P1X2-F1
#
_cell.length_a   1.000
_cell.length_b   1.000
_cell.length_c   1.000
_cell.angle_alpha   90.00
_cell.angle_beta   90.00
_cell.angle_gamma   90.00
#
_symmetry.space_group_name_H-M   'P 1'
#
loop_
_entity.id
_entity.type
_entity.pdbx_description
1 polymer ?
#
loop_
_entity_poly.entity_id
_entity_poly.type
_entity_poly.pdbx_seq_one_letter_code
_entity_poly.pdbx_strand_id
1 'polypeptide(L)'
;VDLLQKMVGPTRQALADAELEPDDIDRVVLVGGATRMPSVQRLIKELIGKEPYKDINPDEVVAIGAAIQAGILAGEVRKAVLVDVTPLSLGIETQGGIFAKIIERNTTIPTSCGQIFTTAADNQTEVDIHVLQGGARDGHV
;
A
#
# COMPACT_ATOMS: atom_id res chain seq x y z
N VAL A 1 13.69 -16.96 -12.85
CA VAL A 1 12.73 -16.40 -11.89
C VAL A 1 11.42 -16.17 -12.63
N ASP A 2 10.35 -16.86 -12.26
CA ASP A 2 9.04 -16.70 -12.90
C ASP A 2 8.40 -15.39 -12.41
N LEU A 3 8.13 -14.47 -13.34
CA LEU A 3 7.53 -13.16 -13.02
C LEU A 3 6.11 -13.29 -12.49
N LEU A 4 5.37 -14.31 -12.92
CA LEU A 4 4.01 -14.56 -12.45
C LEU A 4 3.99 -14.92 -10.97
N GLN A 5 4.94 -15.76 -10.52
CA GLN A 5 5.02 -16.16 -9.11
C GLN A 5 5.34 -15.00 -8.17
N LYS A 6 6.02 -13.94 -8.64
CA LYS A 6 6.25 -12.73 -7.85
C LYS A 6 4.96 -11.99 -7.47
N MET A 7 3.85 -12.23 -8.17
CA MET A 7 2.55 -11.61 -7.85
C MET A 7 1.88 -12.25 -6.62
N VAL A 8 2.18 -13.52 -6.34
CA VAL A 8 1.51 -14.30 -5.28
C VAL A 8 1.78 -13.70 -3.90
N GLY A 9 3.05 -13.36 -3.61
CA GLY A 9 3.46 -12.82 -2.32
C GLY A 9 2.73 -11.54 -1.93
N PRO A 10 2.78 -10.47 -2.74
CA PRO A 10 2.06 -9.22 -2.48
C PRO A 10 0.54 -9.41 -2.38
N THR A 11 -0.06 -10.28 -3.20
CA THR A 11 -1.51 -10.54 -3.16
C THR A 11 -1.92 -11.16 -1.82
N ARG A 12 -1.18 -12.18 -1.35
CA ARG A 12 -1.43 -12.81 -0.05
C ARG A 12 -1.15 -11.86 1.12
N GLN A 13 -0.10 -11.04 1.02
CA GLN A 13 0.21 -10.06 2.05
C GLN A 13 -0.92 -9.03 2.19
N ALA A 14 -1.48 -8.54 1.08
CA ALA A 14 -2.58 -7.58 1.11
C ALA A 14 -3.86 -8.16 1.75
N LEU A 15 -4.17 -9.43 1.45
CA LEU A 15 -5.27 -10.15 2.10
C LEU A 15 -5.04 -10.28 3.61
N ALA A 16 -3.85 -10.69 4.01
CA ALA A 16 -3.48 -10.82 5.43
C ALA A 16 -3.52 -9.46 6.16
N ASP A 17 -3.02 -8.41 5.54
CA ASP A 17 -3.04 -7.04 6.11
C ASP A 17 -4.46 -6.49 6.27
N ALA A 18 -5.40 -6.94 5.43
CA ALA A 18 -6.81 -6.59 5.50
C ALA A 18 -7.64 -7.54 6.38
N GLU A 19 -7.02 -8.61 6.90
CA GLU A 19 -7.69 -9.69 7.63
C GLU A 19 -8.83 -10.35 6.82
N LEU A 20 -8.62 -10.52 5.51
CA LEU A 20 -9.58 -11.12 4.59
C LEU A 20 -9.07 -12.43 4.00
N GLU A 21 -9.99 -13.35 3.76
CA GLU A 21 -9.76 -14.55 2.97
C GLU A 21 -10.17 -14.33 1.51
N PRO A 22 -9.68 -15.15 0.56
CA PRO A 22 -10.05 -15.05 -0.86
C PRO A 22 -11.56 -15.02 -1.13
N ASP A 23 -12.34 -15.76 -0.33
CA ASP A 23 -13.78 -15.87 -0.48
C ASP A 23 -14.52 -14.57 -0.12
N ASP A 24 -13.95 -13.73 0.74
CA ASP A 24 -14.50 -12.44 1.16
C ASP A 24 -14.45 -11.38 0.03
N ILE A 25 -13.67 -11.61 -1.02
CA ILE A 25 -13.48 -10.64 -2.11
C ILE A 25 -14.63 -10.71 -3.11
N ASP A 26 -15.58 -9.77 -3.10
CA ASP A 26 -16.75 -9.85 -4.00
C ASP A 26 -16.42 -9.81 -5.50
N ARG A 27 -15.46 -8.96 -5.90
CA ARG A 27 -15.10 -8.74 -7.30
C ARG A 27 -13.60 -8.51 -7.45
N VAL A 28 -13.05 -9.01 -8.56
CA VAL A 28 -11.66 -8.79 -8.96
C VAL A 28 -11.65 -7.82 -10.14
N VAL A 29 -10.92 -6.71 -10.04
CA VAL A 29 -10.74 -5.75 -11.14
C VAL A 29 -9.29 -5.81 -11.60
N LEU A 30 -9.08 -5.99 -12.91
CA LEU A 30 -7.75 -6.00 -13.53
C LEU A 30 -7.45 -4.64 -14.16
N VAL A 31 -6.25 -4.11 -13.88
CA VAL A 31 -5.82 -2.79 -14.33
C VAL A 31 -4.45 -2.90 -15.02
N GLY A 32 -4.30 -2.22 -16.15
CA GLY A 32 -3.09 -2.19 -16.98
C GLY A 32 -3.05 -3.28 -18.07
N GLY A 33 -2.55 -2.95 -19.26
CA GLY A 33 -2.62 -3.83 -20.44
C GLY A 33 -1.95 -5.20 -20.29
N ALA A 34 -0.93 -5.33 -19.44
CA ALA A 34 -0.29 -6.62 -19.14
C ALA A 34 -1.26 -7.66 -18.55
N THR A 35 -2.35 -7.21 -17.92
CA THR A 35 -3.40 -8.08 -17.35
C THR A 35 -4.28 -8.77 -18.40
N ARG A 36 -4.16 -8.37 -19.69
CA ARG A 36 -4.79 -9.06 -20.81
C ARG A 36 -4.16 -10.43 -21.09
N MET A 37 -2.95 -10.69 -20.56
CA MET A 37 -2.27 -11.97 -20.74
C MET A 37 -3.06 -13.11 -20.07
N PRO A 38 -3.41 -14.20 -20.79
CA PRO A 38 -4.22 -15.28 -20.23
C PRO A 38 -3.62 -15.96 -18.99
N SER A 39 -2.29 -16.02 -18.87
CA SER A 39 -1.63 -16.58 -17.70
C SER A 39 -1.79 -15.73 -16.44
N VAL A 40 -1.87 -14.40 -16.56
CA VAL A 40 -2.18 -13.51 -15.41
C VAL A 40 -3.60 -13.75 -14.92
N GLN A 41 -4.56 -13.81 -15.84
CA GLN A 41 -5.97 -14.02 -15.50
C GLN A 41 -6.19 -15.39 -14.84
N ARG A 42 -5.52 -16.44 -15.34
CA ARG A 42 -5.56 -17.77 -14.72
C ARG A 42 -4.96 -17.75 -13.31
N LEU A 43 -3.80 -17.15 -13.12
CA LEU A 43 -3.16 -17.06 -11.81
C LEU A 43 -4.07 -16.35 -10.79
N ILE A 44 -4.65 -15.21 -11.16
CA ILE A 44 -5.54 -14.48 -10.25
C ILE A 44 -6.81 -15.28 -9.93
N LYS A 45 -7.37 -15.99 -10.91
CA LYS A 45 -8.50 -16.89 -10.68
C LYS A 45 -8.12 -18.05 -9.76
N GLU A 46 -6.91 -18.60 -9.87
CA GLU A 46 -6.40 -19.64 -8.96
C GLU A 46 -6.17 -19.10 -7.53
N LEU A 47 -5.75 -17.83 -7.39
CA LEU A 47 -5.49 -17.21 -6.09
C LEU A 47 -6.76 -16.77 -5.37
N ILE A 48 -7.73 -16.20 -6.09
CA ILE A 48 -8.92 -15.57 -5.51
C ILE A 48 -10.19 -16.43 -5.70
N GLY A 49 -10.17 -17.42 -6.60
CA GLY A 49 -11.31 -18.28 -6.88
C GLY A 49 -12.42 -17.63 -7.73
N LYS A 50 -12.27 -16.36 -8.14
CA LYS A 50 -13.29 -15.58 -8.84
C LYS A 50 -12.81 -15.10 -10.21
N GLU A 51 -13.76 -15.01 -11.15
CA GLU A 51 -13.50 -14.47 -12.48
C GLU A 51 -13.30 -12.95 -12.42
N PRO A 52 -12.27 -12.40 -13.09
CA PRO A 52 -12.09 -10.97 -13.19
C PRO A 52 -13.26 -10.28 -13.89
N TYR A 53 -13.62 -9.11 -13.38
CA TYR A 53 -14.62 -8.22 -13.95
C TYR A 53 -14.11 -7.61 -15.26
N LYS A 54 -14.91 -7.69 -16.33
CA LYS A 54 -14.48 -7.36 -17.71
C LYS A 54 -15.10 -6.10 -18.31
N ASP A 55 -16.07 -5.47 -17.64
CA ASP A 55 -16.80 -4.32 -18.20
C ASP A 55 -16.01 -3.00 -18.12
N ILE A 56 -14.76 -3.06 -17.71
CA ILE A 56 -13.88 -1.91 -17.52
C ILE A 56 -12.68 -2.06 -18.44
N ASN A 57 -12.35 -1.01 -19.20
CA ASN A 57 -11.14 -0.99 -20.01
C ASN A 57 -9.90 -0.88 -19.09
N PRO A 58 -9.04 -1.90 -19.00
CA PRO A 58 -7.90 -1.90 -18.08
C PRO A 58 -6.86 -0.82 -18.42
N ASP A 59 -6.84 -0.31 -19.65
CA ASP A 59 -5.83 0.64 -20.12
C ASP A 59 -6.20 2.10 -19.78
N GLU A 60 -7.49 2.40 -19.57
CA GLU A 60 -8.01 3.76 -19.40
C GLU A 60 -8.61 4.01 -18.01
N VAL A 61 -8.96 2.95 -17.27
CA VAL A 61 -9.68 3.03 -15.99
C VAL A 61 -9.00 3.95 -14.97
N VAL A 62 -7.67 3.97 -14.91
CA VAL A 62 -6.93 4.83 -13.98
C VAL A 62 -7.16 6.31 -14.29
N ALA A 63 -7.12 6.68 -15.57
CA ALA A 63 -7.33 8.06 -16.01
C ALA A 63 -8.78 8.50 -15.75
N ILE A 64 -9.75 7.60 -15.99
CA ILE A 64 -11.17 7.86 -15.70
C ILE A 64 -11.37 8.07 -14.19
N GLY A 65 -10.79 7.21 -13.34
CA GLY A 65 -10.83 7.37 -11.89
C GLY A 65 -10.24 8.69 -11.40
N ALA A 66 -9.10 9.10 -11.97
CA ALA A 66 -8.47 10.38 -11.65
C ALA A 66 -9.36 11.58 -12.03
N ALA A 67 -10.02 11.53 -13.19
CA ALA A 67 -10.95 12.57 -13.62
C ALA A 67 -12.18 12.67 -12.69
N ILE A 68 -12.72 11.53 -12.24
CA ILE A 68 -13.81 11.50 -11.25
C ILE A 68 -13.35 12.14 -9.93
N GLN A 69 -12.16 11.79 -9.44
CA GLN A 69 -11.62 12.38 -8.22
C GLN A 69 -11.42 13.90 -8.35
N ALA A 70 -10.97 14.38 -9.52
CA ALA A 70 -10.87 15.81 -9.80
C ALA A 70 -12.24 16.50 -9.76
N GLY A 71 -13.28 15.89 -10.35
CA GLY A 71 -14.66 16.38 -10.29
C GLY A 71 -15.24 16.44 -8.86
N ILE A 72 -14.87 15.49 -8.00
CA ILE A 72 -15.24 15.51 -6.56
C ILE A 72 -14.56 16.70 -5.86
N LEU A 73 -13.27 16.93 -6.11
CA LEU A 73 -12.53 18.05 -5.52
C LEU A 73 -13.03 19.42 -6.02
N ALA A 74 -13.45 19.50 -7.29
CA ALA A 74 -14.08 20.68 -7.88
C ALA A 74 -15.52 20.93 -7.39
N GLY A 75 -16.14 19.94 -6.72
CA GLY A 75 -17.54 20.00 -6.26
C GLY A 75 -18.59 19.76 -7.34
N GLU A 76 -18.18 19.28 -8.52
CA GLU A 76 -19.05 18.98 -9.66
C GLU A 76 -19.72 17.60 -9.54
N VAL A 77 -19.07 16.66 -8.85
CA VAL A 77 -19.55 15.30 -8.60
C VAL A 77 -19.92 15.15 -7.12
N ARG A 78 -20.99 14.38 -6.83
CA ARG A 78 -21.39 14.09 -5.44
C ARG A 78 -20.21 13.55 -4.64
N LYS A 79 -20.03 14.07 -3.43
CA LYS A 79 -18.95 13.67 -2.52
C LYS A 79 -19.06 12.17 -2.21
N ALA A 80 -18.15 11.39 -2.79
CA ALA A 80 -17.75 10.12 -2.22
C ALA A 80 -16.70 10.40 -1.14
N VAL A 81 -16.76 9.69 -0.03
CA VAL A 81 -15.68 9.74 0.97
C VAL A 81 -14.59 8.78 0.49
N LEU A 82 -13.44 9.32 0.13
CA LEU A 82 -12.25 8.54 -0.17
C LEU A 82 -11.40 8.45 1.10
N VAL A 83 -11.18 7.23 1.58
CA VAL A 83 -10.30 6.95 2.71
C VAL A 83 -9.11 6.17 2.16
N ASP A 84 -7.94 6.81 2.18
CA ASP A 84 -6.70 6.22 1.66
C ASP A 84 -5.73 5.91 2.82
N VAL A 85 -4.65 5.18 2.56
CA VAL A 85 -3.69 4.71 3.57
C VAL A 85 -2.23 4.92 3.14
N THR A 86 -1.29 4.96 4.09
CA THR A 86 0.15 4.91 3.77
C THR A 86 0.58 3.49 3.39
N PRO A 87 1.29 3.25 2.27
CA PRO A 87 1.62 1.89 1.82
C PRO A 87 2.78 1.24 2.61
N LEU A 88 3.62 2.05 3.27
CA LEU A 88 4.80 1.62 4.01
C LEU A 88 4.84 2.31 5.37
N SER A 89 5.49 1.66 6.34
CA SER A 89 5.73 2.28 7.64
C SER A 89 6.74 3.41 7.47
N LEU A 90 6.49 4.52 8.16
CA LEU A 90 7.37 5.68 8.24
C LEU A 90 7.97 5.73 9.64
N GLY A 91 9.25 6.03 9.73
CA GLY A 91 9.96 6.05 11.00
C GLY A 91 11.29 6.76 10.90
N ILE A 92 12.09 6.63 11.96
CA ILE A 92 13.43 7.21 12.03
C ILE A 92 14.46 6.14 12.37
N GLU A 93 15.69 6.39 11.96
CA GLU A 93 16.85 5.66 12.46
C GLU A 93 17.17 6.10 13.89
N THR A 94 17.38 5.13 14.78
CA THR A 94 17.83 5.34 16.16
C THR A 94 19.21 4.73 16.36
N GLN A 95 19.85 5.01 17.51
CA GLN A 95 21.18 4.50 17.83
C GLN A 95 21.27 2.98 17.63
N GLY A 96 22.37 2.54 17.01
CA GLY A 96 22.57 1.12 16.67
C GLY A 96 21.94 0.72 15.34
N GLY A 97 21.52 1.69 14.51
CA GLY A 97 20.92 1.44 13.21
C GLY A 97 19.57 0.75 13.33
N ILE A 98 18.78 1.07 14.37
CA ILE A 98 17.47 0.47 14.61
C ILE A 98 16.39 1.36 14.00
N PHE A 99 15.52 0.78 13.17
CA PHE A 99 14.40 1.50 12.56
C PHE A 99 13.22 1.58 13.52
N ALA A 100 13.04 2.73 14.16
CA ALA A 100 11.89 3.02 15.01
C ALA A 100 10.73 3.54 14.17
N LYS A 101 9.71 2.70 13.98
CA LYS A 101 8.48 3.05 13.27
C LYS A 101 7.64 4.03 14.08
N ILE A 102 7.12 5.06 13.41
CA ILE A 102 6.28 6.11 14.00
C ILE A 102 4.86 6.04 13.41
N ILE A 103 4.74 5.82 12.10
CA ILE A 103 3.45 5.61 11.42
C ILE A 103 3.52 4.24 10.77
N GLU A 104 2.60 3.34 11.11
CA GLU A 104 2.57 1.99 10.54
C GLU A 104 2.02 1.99 9.12
N ARG A 105 2.46 1.02 8.31
CA ARG A 105 1.84 0.74 7.00
C ARG A 105 0.35 0.49 7.16
N ASN A 106 -0.41 0.82 6.14
CA ASN A 106 -1.87 0.76 6.09
C ASN A 106 -2.58 1.69 7.09
N THR A 107 -1.87 2.64 7.73
CA THR A 107 -2.53 3.71 8.52
C THR A 107 -3.30 4.65 7.59
N THR A 108 -4.57 4.93 7.91
CA THR A 108 -5.42 5.89 7.19
C THR A 108 -4.82 7.29 7.15
N ILE A 109 -4.89 7.95 6.00
CA ILE A 109 -4.48 9.34 5.81
C ILE A 109 -5.70 10.26 5.60
N PRO A 110 -5.66 11.52 6.06
CA PRO A 110 -4.55 12.20 6.73
C PRO A 110 -4.34 11.75 8.19
N THR A 111 -3.08 11.67 8.64
CA THR A 111 -2.72 11.28 10.01
C THR A 111 -1.52 12.08 10.53
N SER A 112 -1.38 12.15 11.87
CA SER A 112 -0.24 12.73 12.57
C SER A 112 0.07 11.86 13.79
N CYS A 113 1.35 11.61 14.03
CA CYS A 113 1.84 10.84 15.17
C CYS A 113 3.03 11.60 15.80
N GLY A 114 3.19 11.47 17.11
CA GLY A 114 4.28 12.06 17.86
C GLY A 114 4.89 11.06 18.82
N GLN A 115 6.22 11.02 18.87
CA GLN A 115 6.97 10.16 19.78
C GLN A 115 8.14 10.94 20.37
N ILE A 116 8.38 10.77 21.66
CA ILE A 116 9.47 11.45 22.38
C ILE A 116 10.71 10.56 22.31
N PHE A 117 11.82 11.15 21.88
CA PHE A 117 13.14 10.53 21.88
C PHE A 117 14.07 11.29 22.83
N THR A 118 15.15 10.63 23.28
CA THR A 118 16.18 11.23 24.14
C THR A 118 17.56 11.07 23.51
N THR A 119 18.51 11.87 23.97
CA THR A 119 19.91 11.78 23.54
C THR A 119 20.52 10.42 23.87
N ALA A 120 21.43 9.97 23.01
CA ALA A 120 22.11 8.69 23.11
C ALA A 120 23.37 8.75 23.99
N ALA A 121 23.90 9.94 24.26
CA ALA A 121 25.10 10.17 25.06
C ALA A 121 24.98 11.42 25.96
N ASP A 122 25.75 11.44 27.04
CA ASP A 122 25.84 12.56 27.96
C ASP A 122 26.39 13.81 27.27
N ASN A 123 25.81 14.98 27.55
CA ASN A 123 26.17 16.28 26.97
C ASN A 123 26.06 16.35 25.44
N GLN A 124 25.29 15.47 24.80
CA GLN A 124 24.97 15.57 23.37
C GLN A 124 24.15 16.85 23.09
N THR A 125 24.72 17.76 22.29
CA THR A 125 24.12 19.07 21.97
C THR A 125 23.35 19.11 20.64
N GLU A 126 23.47 18.06 19.83
CA GLU A 126 22.90 17.97 18.48
C GLU A 126 22.22 16.61 18.27
N VAL A 127 21.14 16.59 17.49
CA VAL A 127 20.38 15.38 17.14
C VAL A 127 20.17 15.36 15.62
N ASP A 128 20.70 14.34 14.96
CA ASP A 128 20.40 14.03 13.57
C ASP A 128 19.18 13.11 13.49
N ILE A 129 18.17 13.53 12.74
CA ILE A 129 16.95 12.75 12.51
C ILE A 129 16.94 12.26 11.06
N HIS A 130 17.23 10.99 10.87
CA HIS A 130 17.16 10.34 9.56
C HIS A 130 15.79 9.68 9.38
N VAL A 131 14.94 10.29 8.55
CA VAL A 131 13.58 9.79 8.24
C VAL A 131 13.65 8.74 7.13
N LEU A 132 12.98 7.61 7.35
CA LEU A 132 13.01 6.44 6.48
C LEU A 132 11.59 5.92 6.19
N GLN A 133 11.43 5.25 5.05
CA GLN A 133 10.19 4.58 4.66
C GLN A 133 10.46 3.14 4.25
N GLY A 134 9.73 2.19 4.84
CA GLY A 134 9.88 0.77 4.52
C GLY A 134 9.51 -0.16 5.66
N GLY A 135 9.81 -1.45 5.47
CA GLY A 135 9.78 -2.45 6.53
C GLY A 135 11.20 -2.88 6.84
N ALA A 136 11.56 -2.94 8.13
CA ALA A 136 12.83 -3.52 8.51
C ALA A 136 12.79 -5.03 8.26
N ARG A 137 13.74 -5.57 7.50
CA ARG A 137 14.15 -6.96 7.68
C ARG A 137 14.99 -6.94 8.96
N ASP A 138 14.44 -7.48 10.04
CA ASP A 138 15.13 -7.68 11.34
C ASP A 138 15.38 -6.43 12.19
N GLY A 139 14.62 -5.35 12.01
CA GLY A 139 14.68 -4.16 12.88
C GLY A 139 15.87 -3.21 12.62
N HIS A 140 16.73 -3.55 11.66
CA HIS A 140 17.89 -2.73 11.28
C HIS A 140 17.63 -1.92 10.00
N VAL A 141 18.27 -0.76 9.91
CA VAL A 141 18.31 0.11 8.72
C VAL A 141 19.21 -0.49 7.64
#